data_AF-A0A327U1D6-F1
#
_entry.id   AF-A0A327U1D6-F1
#
_cell.length_a   1.000
_cell.length_b   1.000
_cell.length_c   1.000
_cell.angle_alpha   90.00
_cell.angle_beta   90.00
_cell.angle_gamma   90.00
#
_symmetry.space_group_name_H-M   'P 1'
#
loop_
_entity.id
_entity.type
_entity.pdbx_description
1 polymer ?
#
loop_
_entity_poly.entity_id
_entity_poly.type
_entity_poly.pdbx_seq_one_letter_code
_entity_poly.pdbx_strand_id
1 'polypeptide(L)'
;IHPAELPAPPVDGIPAFAADFLLDTTRAAYLLVRNGIPRRYPDIRFILSHAGGFVPYSSHRMALTIANDTARSPLDVLDDFRSFYFDTALSSSPAALPTLLAFARPGHVLFGSDWPFAPTPAGQYFAGGLDTNADPDTLAAVNRANAEALFPRLAATPPTPLPAAPAPTRLRHAARRSAARLVFKLLQPGTG
;
A
#
# COMPACT_ATOMS: atom_id res chain seq x y z
N ILE A 1 5.04 9.05 1.25
CA ILE A 1 4.12 9.88 2.04
C ILE A 1 3.58 8.97 3.12
N HIS A 2 4.21 9.06 4.28
CA HIS A 2 3.76 8.37 5.47
C HIS A 2 2.92 9.36 6.28
N PRO A 3 1.81 8.92 6.88
CA PRO A 3 0.95 9.81 7.63
C PRO A 3 1.63 10.34 8.90
N ALA A 4 1.12 11.46 9.37
CA ALA A 4 1.38 12.02 10.69
C ALA A 4 0.06 12.20 11.45
N GLU A 5 0.14 12.81 12.63
CA GLU A 5 -1.04 13.22 13.38
C GLU A 5 -1.84 14.27 12.61
N LEU A 6 -3.17 14.13 12.61
CA LEU A 6 -4.05 15.12 12.05
C LEU A 6 -3.99 16.42 12.88
N PRO A 7 -4.17 17.60 12.26
CA PRO A 7 -4.31 18.86 12.98
C PRO A 7 -5.72 18.98 13.61
N ALA A 8 -6.09 18.00 14.43
CA ALA A 8 -7.36 17.91 15.12
C ALA A 8 -7.15 17.29 16.52
N PRO A 9 -8.00 17.60 17.52
CA PRO A 9 -7.92 16.93 18.82
C PRO A 9 -8.07 15.40 18.67
N PRO A 10 -7.34 14.61 19.48
CA PRO A 10 -7.50 13.16 19.45
C PRO A 10 -8.90 12.76 19.92
N VAL A 11 -9.37 11.61 19.45
CA VAL A 11 -10.60 11.00 19.94
C VAL A 11 -10.24 10.04 21.07
N ASP A 12 -10.82 10.26 22.25
CA ASP A 12 -10.57 9.43 23.43
C ASP A 12 -10.80 7.94 23.13
N GLY A 13 -9.79 7.12 23.44
CA GLY A 13 -9.83 5.67 23.25
C GLY A 13 -9.54 5.18 21.82
N ILE A 14 -9.28 6.07 20.86
CA ILE A 14 -8.95 5.70 19.48
C ILE A 14 -7.50 6.11 19.17
N PRO A 15 -6.56 5.15 19.06
CA PRO A 15 -5.20 5.46 18.65
C PRO A 15 -5.16 6.00 17.21
N ALA A 16 -4.40 7.07 16.96
CA ALA A 16 -4.34 7.72 15.64
C ALA A 16 -3.93 6.76 14.50
N PHE A 17 -3.00 5.83 14.77
CA PHE A 17 -2.59 4.83 13.77
C PHE A 17 -3.71 3.88 13.35
N ALA A 18 -4.74 3.70 14.19
CA ALA A 18 -5.83 2.77 13.92
C ALA A 18 -6.93 3.39 13.04
N ALA A 19 -7.16 4.71 13.15
CA ALA A 19 -8.31 5.35 12.51
C ALA A 19 -8.01 6.66 11.77
N ASP A 20 -6.94 7.39 12.12
CA ASP A 20 -6.70 8.75 11.64
C ASP A 20 -5.58 8.84 10.59
N PHE A 21 -4.53 8.02 10.72
CA PHE A 21 -3.37 8.06 9.84
C PHE A 21 -3.74 7.86 8.36
N LEU A 22 -4.69 6.97 8.05
CA LEU A 22 -5.17 6.78 6.68
C LEU A 22 -5.79 8.07 6.11
N LEU A 23 -6.46 8.87 6.95
CA LEU A 23 -7.06 10.14 6.55
C LEU A 23 -5.97 11.19 6.23
N ASP A 24 -4.87 11.23 6.98
CA ASP A 24 -3.78 12.18 6.75
C ASP A 24 -3.13 11.96 5.38
N THR A 25 -2.75 10.72 5.04
CA THR A 25 -2.26 10.35 3.71
C THR A 25 -3.26 10.72 2.60
N THR A 26 -4.55 10.50 2.86
CA THR A 26 -5.63 10.84 1.90
C THR A 26 -5.70 12.35 1.66
N ARG A 27 -5.61 13.17 2.71
CA ARG A 27 -5.59 14.63 2.61
C ARG A 27 -4.35 15.13 1.87
N ALA A 28 -3.18 14.54 2.14
CA ALA A 28 -1.96 14.87 1.43
C ALA A 28 -2.09 14.59 -0.08
N ALA A 29 -2.58 13.40 -0.45
CA ALA A 29 -2.81 13.03 -1.85
C ALA A 29 -3.83 13.96 -2.53
N TYR A 30 -4.93 14.29 -1.85
CA TYR A 30 -5.94 15.24 -2.32
C TYR A 30 -5.31 16.60 -2.65
N LEU A 31 -4.51 17.14 -1.75
CA LEU A 31 -3.85 18.45 -1.94
C LEU A 31 -2.81 18.40 -3.06
N LEU A 32 -2.04 17.32 -3.19
CA LEU A 32 -1.09 17.15 -4.30
C LEU A 32 -1.81 17.20 -5.66
N VAL A 33 -2.88 16.41 -5.81
CA VAL A 33 -3.63 16.34 -7.06
C VAL A 33 -4.39 17.64 -7.34
N ARG A 34 -5.08 18.20 -6.33
CA ARG A 34 -5.82 19.47 -6.46
C ARG A 34 -4.91 20.61 -6.93
N ASN A 35 -3.70 20.68 -6.40
CA ASN A 35 -2.72 21.71 -6.77
C ASN A 35 -1.88 21.35 -8.01
N GLY A 36 -2.20 20.25 -8.70
CA GLY A 36 -1.52 19.83 -9.94
C GLY A 36 -0.07 19.44 -9.76
N ILE A 37 0.34 19.06 -8.54
CA ILE A 37 1.75 18.77 -8.21
C ILE A 37 2.32 17.62 -9.05
N PRO A 38 1.62 16.47 -9.23
CA PRO A 38 2.15 15.38 -10.07
C PRO A 38 2.38 15.80 -11.53
N ARG A 39 1.58 16.75 -12.04
CA ARG A 39 1.72 17.25 -13.42
C ARG A 39 2.79 18.32 -13.54
N ARG A 40 2.94 19.18 -12.53
CA ARG A 40 3.95 20.25 -12.49
C ARG A 40 5.37 19.70 -12.27
N TYR A 41 5.50 18.60 -11.52
CA TYR A 41 6.77 17.97 -11.21
C TYR A 41 6.75 16.48 -11.58
N PRO A 42 6.71 16.16 -12.89
CA PRO A 42 6.47 14.81 -13.37
C PRO A 42 7.62 13.85 -13.07
N ASP A 43 8.78 14.32 -12.61
CA ASP A 43 9.92 13.48 -12.22
C ASP A 43 9.87 13.01 -10.77
N ILE A 44 8.98 13.58 -9.95
CA ILE A 44 8.79 13.12 -8.57
C ILE A 44 7.92 11.86 -8.60
N ARG A 45 8.39 10.80 -7.95
CA ARG A 45 7.66 9.54 -7.77
C ARG A 45 7.15 9.48 -6.32
N PHE A 46 5.88 9.82 -6.11
CA PHE A 46 5.28 9.73 -4.77
C PHE A 46 4.81 8.31 -4.50
N ILE A 47 5.27 7.74 -3.39
CA ILE A 47 4.76 6.48 -2.83
C ILE A 47 3.84 6.83 -1.66
N LEU A 48 2.57 6.45 -1.71
CA LEU A 48 1.62 6.62 -0.61
C LEU A 48 1.61 5.37 0.26
N SER A 49 1.81 5.55 1.57
CA SER A 49 1.82 4.44 2.50
C SER A 49 0.43 3.93 2.82
N HIS A 50 0.37 2.68 3.28
CA HIS A 50 -0.85 2.03 3.75
C HIS A 50 -1.95 2.01 2.69
N ALA A 51 -1.61 1.49 1.51
CA ALA A 51 -2.45 1.50 0.30
C ALA A 51 -2.92 2.90 -0.14
N GLY A 52 -2.27 3.97 0.33
CA GLY A 52 -2.68 5.34 0.08
C GLY A 52 -3.88 5.80 0.90
N GLY A 53 -4.09 5.21 2.07
CA GLY A 53 -5.22 5.57 2.93
C GLY A 53 -6.55 5.20 2.30
N PHE A 54 -7.45 6.17 2.20
CA PHE A 54 -8.75 6.00 1.57
C PHE A 54 -8.75 6.35 0.08
N VAL A 55 -7.60 6.69 -0.51
CA VAL A 55 -7.54 7.14 -1.93
C VAL A 55 -8.12 6.11 -2.89
N PRO A 56 -7.73 4.82 -2.87
CA PRO A 56 -8.30 3.83 -3.79
C PRO A 56 -9.82 3.72 -3.70
N TYR A 57 -10.35 3.76 -2.47
CA TYR A 57 -11.78 3.63 -2.20
C TYR A 57 -12.58 4.90 -2.56
N SER A 58 -12.04 6.09 -2.29
CA SER A 58 -12.78 7.36 -2.33
C SER A 58 -12.40 8.30 -3.48
N SER A 59 -11.47 7.90 -4.35
CA SER A 59 -10.92 8.70 -5.44
C SER A 59 -11.98 9.35 -6.33
N HIS A 60 -13.06 8.66 -6.67
CA HIS A 60 -14.14 9.21 -7.50
C HIS A 60 -14.87 10.38 -6.82
N ARG A 61 -15.10 10.32 -5.50
CA ARG A 61 -15.71 11.43 -4.74
C ARG A 61 -14.80 12.65 -4.72
N MET A 62 -13.51 12.41 -4.49
CA MET A 62 -12.50 13.47 -4.52
C MET A 62 -12.36 14.09 -5.91
N ALA A 63 -12.39 13.26 -6.96
CA ALA A 63 -12.23 13.70 -8.33
C ALA A 63 -13.35 14.64 -8.80
N LEU A 64 -14.61 14.33 -8.45
CA LEU A 64 -15.74 15.21 -8.73
C LEU A 64 -15.58 16.59 -8.04
N THR A 65 -15.13 16.60 -6.79
CA THR A 65 -14.93 17.83 -6.02
C THR A 65 -13.80 18.68 -6.63
N ILE A 66 -12.63 18.08 -6.86
CA ILE A 66 -11.49 18.78 -7.46
C ILE A 66 -11.83 19.27 -8.88
N ALA A 67 -12.49 18.45 -9.69
CA ALA A 67 -12.90 18.82 -11.05
C ALA A 67 -13.77 20.08 -11.05
N ASN A 68 -14.75 20.14 -10.15
CA ASN A 68 -15.61 21.31 -9.97
C ASN A 68 -14.79 22.54 -9.52
N ASP A 69 -13.93 22.38 -8.51
CA ASP A 69 -13.13 23.47 -7.94
C ASP A 69 -12.09 24.06 -8.91
N THR A 70 -11.58 23.25 -9.84
CA THR A 70 -10.43 23.57 -10.68
C THR A 70 -10.77 23.63 -12.18
N ALA A 71 -12.04 23.44 -12.54
CA ALA A 71 -12.51 23.30 -13.93
C ALA A 71 -11.76 22.24 -14.74
N ARG A 72 -11.22 21.22 -14.07
CA ARG A 72 -10.51 20.10 -14.70
C ARG A 72 -11.45 18.95 -15.02
N SER A 73 -11.07 18.11 -15.97
CA SER A 73 -11.74 16.82 -16.21
C SER A 73 -11.65 15.92 -14.96
N PRO A 74 -12.75 15.28 -14.52
CA PRO A 74 -12.71 14.31 -13.42
C PRO A 74 -11.90 13.05 -13.79
N LEU A 75 -11.83 12.70 -15.08
CA LEU A 75 -11.00 11.59 -15.55
C LEU A 75 -9.51 11.90 -15.39
N ASP A 76 -9.10 13.14 -15.70
CA ASP A 76 -7.73 13.61 -15.50
C ASP A 76 -7.35 13.63 -14.01
N VAL A 77 -8.29 14.01 -13.13
CA VAL A 77 -8.06 14.00 -11.68
C VAL A 77 -7.92 12.56 -11.16
N LEU A 78 -8.77 11.65 -11.61
CA LEU A 78 -8.65 10.23 -11.29
C LEU A 78 -7.31 9.67 -11.75
N ASP A 79 -6.90 10.01 -12.97
CA ASP A 79 -5.63 9.54 -13.55
C ASP A 79 -4.42 10.05 -12.75
N ASP A 80 -4.44 11.31 -12.30
CA ASP A 80 -3.42 11.84 -11.39
C ASP A 80 -3.35 11.03 -10.09
N PHE A 81 -4.47 10.67 -9.47
CA PHE A 81 -4.43 9.84 -8.25
C PHE A 81 -3.88 8.43 -8.54
N ARG A 82 -4.27 7.81 -9.67
CA ARG A 82 -3.77 6.48 -10.07
C ARG A 82 -2.28 6.48 -10.42
N SER A 83 -1.72 7.66 -10.72
CA SER A 83 -0.30 7.82 -11.06
C SER A 83 0.65 7.66 -9.88
N PHE A 84 0.15 7.76 -8.64
CA PHE A 84 0.97 7.49 -7.46
C PHE A 84 1.40 6.03 -7.38
N TYR A 85 2.47 5.77 -6.63
CA TYR A 85 2.82 4.43 -6.16
C TYR A 85 2.17 4.19 -4.79
N PHE A 86 1.93 2.94 -4.44
CA PHE A 86 1.26 2.55 -3.21
C PHE A 86 2.00 1.38 -2.56
N ASP A 87 2.24 1.43 -1.25
CA ASP A 87 2.71 0.24 -0.53
C ASP A 87 1.54 -0.59 0.02
N THR A 88 1.79 -1.87 0.33
CA THR A 88 0.81 -2.78 0.94
C THR A 88 0.86 -2.83 2.47
N ALA A 89 1.59 -1.92 3.10
CA ALA A 89 1.85 -1.99 4.54
C ALA A 89 0.53 -1.89 5.32
N LEU A 90 0.27 -2.87 6.18
CA LEU A 90 -0.96 -2.98 6.97
C LEU A 90 -2.28 -2.89 6.16
N SER A 91 -2.27 -3.19 4.84
CA SER A 91 -3.37 -2.81 3.94
C SER A 91 -3.78 -3.87 2.91
N SER A 92 -3.49 -5.14 3.17
CA SER A 92 -3.77 -6.27 2.28
C SER A 92 -4.91 -7.18 2.78
N SER A 93 -5.91 -6.61 3.46
CA SER A 93 -7.15 -7.33 3.80
C SER A 93 -7.95 -7.70 2.54
N PRO A 94 -8.94 -8.62 2.62
CA PRO A 94 -9.71 -9.04 1.44
C PRO A 94 -10.52 -7.92 0.79
N ALA A 95 -10.81 -6.83 1.52
CA ALA A 95 -11.47 -5.65 0.95
C ALA A 95 -10.45 -4.64 0.42
N ALA A 96 -9.35 -4.42 1.12
CA ALA A 96 -8.38 -3.37 0.79
C ALA A 96 -7.53 -3.75 -0.43
N LEU A 97 -7.01 -4.99 -0.49
CA LEU A 97 -6.11 -5.38 -1.58
C LEU A 97 -6.79 -5.34 -2.95
N PRO A 98 -7.98 -5.94 -3.17
CA PRO A 98 -8.63 -5.87 -4.48
C PRO A 98 -9.00 -4.42 -4.87
N THR A 99 -9.40 -3.61 -3.89
CA THR A 99 -9.68 -2.18 -4.14
C THR A 99 -8.43 -1.44 -4.60
N LEU A 100 -7.28 -1.69 -3.97
CA LEU A 100 -6.01 -1.10 -4.37
C LEU A 100 -5.59 -1.56 -5.77
N LEU A 101 -5.63 -2.87 -6.04
CA LEU A 101 -5.22 -3.45 -7.32
C LEU A 101 -6.11 -3.00 -8.48
N ALA A 102 -7.43 -2.85 -8.26
CA ALA A 102 -8.35 -2.33 -9.26
C ALA A 102 -8.15 -0.83 -9.53
N PHE A 103 -7.58 -0.10 -8.57
CA PHE A 103 -7.41 1.34 -8.64
C PHE A 103 -6.06 1.76 -9.25
N ALA A 104 -4.95 1.22 -8.72
CA ALA A 104 -3.60 1.64 -9.08
C ALA A 104 -3.27 1.32 -10.54
N ARG A 105 -2.38 2.11 -11.16
CA ARG A 105 -1.83 1.75 -12.47
C ARG A 105 -1.02 0.44 -12.38
N PRO A 106 -0.96 -0.35 -13.47
CA PRO A 106 -0.07 -1.50 -13.54
C PRO A 106 1.36 -1.11 -13.16
N GLY A 107 2.00 -1.88 -12.27
CA GLY A 107 3.36 -1.61 -11.81
C GLY A 107 3.49 -0.62 -10.65
N HIS A 108 2.39 -0.04 -10.15
CA HIS A 108 2.42 1.00 -9.12
C HIS A 108 2.14 0.50 -7.69
N VAL A 109 2.03 -0.81 -7.49
CA VAL A 109 1.84 -1.40 -6.16
C VAL A 109 3.13 -2.06 -5.69
N LEU A 110 3.59 -1.73 -4.49
CA LEU A 110 4.85 -2.13 -3.89
C LEU A 110 4.58 -2.89 -2.58
N PHE A 111 5.43 -3.84 -2.24
CA PHE A 111 5.38 -4.45 -0.92
C PHE A 111 5.84 -3.46 0.17
N GLY A 112 5.13 -3.42 1.30
CA GLY A 112 5.54 -2.71 2.51
C GLY A 112 5.18 -3.51 3.77
N SER A 113 6.04 -3.47 4.79
CA SER A 113 5.82 -4.18 6.07
C SER A 113 5.50 -3.26 7.25
N ASP A 114 5.83 -1.96 7.14
CA ASP A 114 5.82 -0.97 8.22
C ASP A 114 6.69 -1.33 9.43
N TRP A 115 7.73 -2.14 9.24
CA TRP A 115 8.68 -2.46 10.32
C TRP A 115 9.56 -1.23 10.64
N PRO A 116 9.84 -0.91 11.92
CA PRO A 116 9.51 -1.66 13.14
C PRO A 116 8.22 -1.23 13.84
N PHE A 117 7.45 -0.29 13.26
CA PHE A 117 6.24 0.26 13.89
C PHE A 117 5.11 -0.77 13.94
N ALA A 118 4.87 -1.50 12.85
CA ALA A 118 4.03 -2.68 12.86
C ALA A 118 4.72 -3.84 13.59
N PRO A 119 4.11 -4.37 14.66
CA PRO A 119 4.61 -5.58 15.30
C PRO A 119 4.64 -6.74 14.29
N THR A 120 5.60 -7.64 14.44
CA THR A 120 5.76 -8.79 13.53
C THR A 120 4.46 -9.58 13.29
N PRO A 121 3.60 -9.86 14.30
CA PRO A 121 2.32 -10.54 14.05
C PRO A 121 1.39 -9.78 13.09
N ALA A 122 1.32 -8.45 13.21
CA ALA A 122 0.51 -7.62 12.31
C ALA A 122 1.09 -7.65 10.88
N GLY A 123 2.40 -7.45 10.75
CA GLY A 123 3.07 -7.55 9.44
C GLY A 123 2.89 -8.93 8.79
N GLN A 124 2.94 -10.01 9.57
CA GLN A 124 2.68 -11.38 9.08
C GLN A 124 1.23 -11.60 8.66
N TYR A 125 0.26 -11.04 9.39
CA TYR A 125 -1.16 -11.11 9.03
C TYR A 125 -1.39 -10.48 7.64
N PHE A 126 -0.91 -9.26 7.43
CA PHE A 126 -1.07 -8.57 6.16
C PHE A 126 -0.23 -9.21 5.03
N ALA A 127 1.01 -9.62 5.28
CA ALA A 127 1.77 -10.39 4.29
C ALA A 127 1.03 -11.69 3.90
N GLY A 128 0.40 -12.37 4.86
CA GLY A 128 -0.45 -13.54 4.61
C GLY A 128 -1.69 -13.22 3.78
N GLY A 129 -2.28 -12.04 3.94
CA GLY A 129 -3.38 -11.55 3.11
C GLY A 129 -2.96 -11.28 1.66
N LEU A 130 -1.81 -10.65 1.44
CA LEU A 130 -1.24 -10.46 0.10
C LEU A 130 -0.96 -11.81 -0.57
N ASP A 131 -0.29 -12.70 0.15
CA ASP A 131 0.04 -14.05 -0.28
C ASP A 131 -1.17 -14.93 -0.63
N THR A 132 -2.33 -14.64 -0.02
CA THR A 132 -3.55 -15.44 -0.18
C THR A 132 -4.44 -14.90 -1.30
N ASN A 133 -4.49 -13.58 -1.46
CA ASN A 133 -5.51 -12.90 -2.28
C ASN A 133 -4.97 -12.34 -3.60
N ALA A 134 -3.66 -12.41 -3.86
CA ALA A 134 -3.05 -12.04 -5.14
C ALA A 134 -2.70 -13.29 -5.98
N ASP A 135 -2.84 -13.19 -7.30
CA ASP A 135 -2.32 -14.20 -8.22
C ASP A 135 -0.77 -14.21 -8.24
N PRO A 136 -0.12 -15.27 -8.76
CA PRO A 136 1.32 -15.40 -8.75
C PRO A 136 2.09 -14.27 -9.45
N ASP A 137 1.55 -13.73 -10.55
CA ASP A 137 2.23 -12.68 -11.32
C ASP A 137 2.13 -11.35 -10.59
N THR A 138 0.95 -11.01 -10.06
CA THR A 138 0.76 -9.86 -9.18
C THR A 138 1.66 -9.96 -7.96
N LEU A 139 1.76 -11.14 -7.34
CA LEU A 139 2.60 -11.35 -6.16
C LEU A 139 4.08 -11.15 -6.47
N ALA A 140 4.57 -11.65 -7.61
CA ALA A 140 5.95 -11.44 -8.06
C ALA A 140 6.24 -9.96 -8.35
N ALA A 141 5.28 -9.26 -8.96
CA ALA A 141 5.39 -7.84 -9.27
C ALA A 141 5.44 -6.98 -8.00
N VAL A 142 4.48 -7.15 -7.09
CA VAL A 142 4.36 -6.38 -5.84
C VAL A 142 5.54 -6.64 -4.91
N ASN A 143 5.96 -7.90 -4.76
CA ASN A 143 7.06 -8.24 -3.86
C ASN A 143 8.44 -7.77 -4.35
N ARG A 144 8.60 -7.50 -5.65
CA ARG A 144 9.93 -7.25 -6.20
C ARG A 144 9.95 -6.44 -7.49
N ALA A 145 9.33 -6.91 -8.57
CA ALA A 145 9.60 -6.38 -9.91
C ALA A 145 9.25 -4.89 -10.03
N ASN A 146 8.16 -4.45 -9.37
CA ASN A 146 7.74 -3.05 -9.37
C ASN A 146 8.75 -2.15 -8.64
N ALA A 147 9.31 -2.61 -7.52
CA ALA A 147 10.33 -1.89 -6.78
C ALA A 147 11.66 -1.82 -7.56
N GLU A 148 12.04 -2.90 -8.24
CA GLU A 148 13.23 -2.92 -9.09
C GLU A 148 13.09 -1.98 -10.29
N ALA A 149 11.91 -1.92 -10.91
CA ALA A 149 11.62 -0.97 -11.98
C ALA A 149 11.65 0.49 -11.50
N LEU A 150 11.14 0.76 -10.29
CA LEU A 150 11.15 2.10 -9.69
C LEU A 150 12.56 2.52 -9.22
N PHE A 151 13.36 1.57 -8.76
CA PHE A 151 14.72 1.79 -8.25
C PHE A 151 15.76 0.97 -9.01
N PRO A 152 16.03 1.27 -10.30
CA PRO A 152 16.86 0.44 -11.17
C PRO A 152 18.29 0.25 -10.65
N ARG A 153 18.83 1.22 -9.90
CA ARG A 153 20.14 1.10 -9.23
C ARG A 153 20.21 -0.07 -8.24
N LEU A 154 19.08 -0.42 -7.62
CA LEU A 154 18.98 -1.54 -6.67
C LEU A 154 18.76 -2.88 -7.38
N ALA A 155 18.27 -2.86 -8.62
CA ALA A 155 18.15 -4.06 -9.46
C ALA A 155 19.49 -4.49 -10.06
N ALA A 156 20.34 -3.52 -10.43
CA ALA A 156 21.62 -3.76 -11.09
C ALA A 156 22.70 -4.35 -10.18
N THR A 157 22.54 -4.23 -8.86
CA THR A 157 23.43 -4.87 -7.88
C THR A 157 22.72 -6.12 -7.37
N PRO A 158 23.11 -7.34 -7.79
CA PRO A 158 22.60 -8.55 -7.15
C PRO A 158 22.88 -8.41 -5.65
N PRO A 159 21.87 -8.57 -4.78
CA PRO A 159 22.13 -8.54 -3.35
C PRO A 159 23.23 -9.56 -3.07
N THR A 160 24.26 -9.16 -2.33
CA THR A 160 25.24 -10.13 -1.80
C THR A 160 24.42 -11.26 -1.19
N PRO A 161 24.55 -12.51 -1.68
CA PRO A 161 23.74 -13.59 -1.17
C PRO A 161 23.93 -13.62 0.34
N LEU A 162 22.86 -13.31 1.09
CA LEU A 162 22.89 -13.55 2.52
C LEU A 162 23.24 -15.02 2.68
N PRO A 163 24.15 -15.39 3.60
CA PRO A 163 24.44 -16.78 3.88
C PRO A 163 23.11 -17.50 4.04
N ALA A 164 22.91 -18.57 3.26
CA ALA A 164 21.65 -19.29 3.31
C ALA A 164 21.36 -19.62 4.77
N ALA A 165 20.26 -19.11 5.30
CA ALA A 165 19.93 -19.35 6.70
C ALA A 165 19.95 -20.87 6.93
N PRO A 166 20.41 -21.35 8.10
CA PRO A 166 20.45 -22.79 8.38
C PRO A 166 19.13 -23.45 7.99
N ALA A 167 19.18 -24.66 7.43
CA ALA A 167 17.99 -25.43 7.08
C ALA A 167 16.86 -25.37 8.13
N PRO A 168 17.12 -25.51 9.45
CA PRO A 168 16.08 -25.37 10.46
C PRO A 168 15.45 -23.97 10.50
N THR A 169 16.22 -22.90 10.28
CA THR A 169 15.72 -21.52 10.23
C THR A 169 14.82 -21.31 9.01
N ARG A 170 15.23 -21.83 7.84
CA ARG A 170 14.39 -21.77 6.63
C ARG A 170 13.09 -22.54 6.80
N LEU A 171 13.15 -23.74 7.39
CA LEU A 171 11.98 -24.55 7.70
C LEU A 171 11.04 -23.83 8.66
N ARG A 172 11.57 -23.21 9.72
CA ARG A 172 10.80 -22.39 10.66
C ARG A 172 10.14 -21.20 9.98
N HIS A 173 10.84 -20.50 9.07
CA HIS A 173 10.26 -19.37 8.32
C HIS A 173 9.15 -19.81 7.37
N ALA A 174 9.35 -20.93 6.66
CA ALA A 174 8.32 -21.51 5.82
C ALA A 174 7.08 -21.91 6.64
N ALA A 175 7.28 -22.62 7.75
CA ALA A 175 6.21 -23.01 8.66
C ALA A 175 5.46 -21.79 9.23
N ARG A 176 6.18 -20.74 9.65
CA ARG A 176 5.58 -19.48 10.12
C ARG A 176 4.74 -18.79 9.06
N ARG A 177 5.22 -18.75 7.80
CA ARG A 177 4.44 -18.17 6.69
C ARG A 177 3.18 -18.98 6.39
N SER A 178 3.29 -20.30 6.33
CA SER A 178 2.13 -21.17 6.15
C SER A 178 1.11 -21.03 7.28
N ALA A 179 1.58 -20.93 8.54
CA ALA A 179 0.73 -20.69 9.70
C ALA A 179 0.06 -19.31 9.63
N ALA A 180 0.78 -18.25 9.26
CA ALA A 180 0.21 -16.91 9.11
C ALA A 180 -0.89 -16.87 8.03
N ARG A 181 -0.68 -17.55 6.89
CA ARG A 181 -1.71 -17.68 5.84
C ARG A 181 -2.95 -18.43 6.34
N LEU A 182 -2.75 -19.50 7.10
CA LEU A 182 -3.87 -20.26 7.68
C LEU A 182 -4.65 -19.42 8.69
N VAL A 183 -3.96 -18.72 9.60
CA VAL A 183 -4.57 -17.80 10.57
C VAL A 183 -5.33 -16.70 9.85
N PHE A 184 -4.75 -16.08 8.81
CA PHE A 184 -5.42 -15.06 8.02
C PHE A 184 -6.74 -15.58 7.44
N LYS A 185 -6.73 -16.77 6.80
CA LYS A 185 -7.94 -17.40 6.25
C LYS A 185 -9.00 -17.70 7.30
N LEU A 186 -8.61 -18.20 8.47
CA LEU A 186 -9.53 -18.50 9.57
C LEU A 186 -10.19 -17.25 10.17
N LEU A 187 -9.50 -16.11 10.11
CA LEU A 187 -10.02 -14.84 10.61
C LEU A 187 -10.96 -14.13 9.62
N GLN A 188 -10.99 -14.54 8.35
CA GLN A 188 -11.91 -13.95 7.40
C GLN A 188 -13.31 -14.53 7.59
N PRO A 189 -14.37 -13.70 7.49
CA PRO A 189 -15.74 -14.22 7.43
C PRO A 189 -15.84 -15.20 6.26
N GLY A 190 -16.49 -16.34 6.51
CA GLY A 190 -16.47 -17.50 5.61
C GLY A 190 -16.77 -17.12 4.16
N THR A 191 -15.75 -17.17 3.32
CA THR A 191 -15.92 -17.26 1.87
C THR A 191 -16.29 -18.71 1.59
N GLY A 192 -17.57 -19.02 1.79
CA GLY A 192 -18.19 -20.25 1.29
C GLY A 192 -18.22 -20.28 -0.23
#